data_AF-A0A7Y5KNM4-F1
#
_entry.id   AF-A0A7Y5KNM4-F1
#
_cell.length_a   1.000
_cell.length_b   1.000
_cell.length_c   1.000
_cell.angle_alpha   90.00
_cell.angle_beta   90.00
_cell.angle_gamma   90.00
#
_symmetry.space_group_name_H-M   'P 1'
#
loop_
_entity.id
_entity.type
_entity.pdbx_description
1 polymer ?
#
loop_
_entity_poly.entity_id
_entity_poly.type
_entity_poly.pdbx_seq_one_letter_code
_entity_poly.pdbx_strand_id
1 'polypeptide(L)'
;MTTPSRTTSRMTTRHLADGREIIYVDDPGTPERTAKDQRPVEPRVQSGEIRHDALVDDWVAVAAHRQHRTFMPPKDECPLCPAGHGSVPSEIPESDYQVVVFENRFPSYAVTSLGADVPDASGIFGTRPAVGRCEVVCFTSDHEASFKDLPVERVRTVIDTWAQRTEALGAIPEVEQVFAFENRGREIGVTLPHPHGQIYAYPYLPDRTKALLGAARRHHERTGRLLGADILAAERADGSRVVVSGTHWTAYVPFAARWPVEVHLVPHRDVPDLVALDDEERDELAVVYRDLLGRLDRYYVAEDGSPVTLPYIAAWQQAPAKTGRDVSR
;
A
#
# COMPACT_ATOMS: atom_id res chain seq x y z
N MET A 1 -11.46 -13.65 30.74
CA MET A 1 -11.78 -12.23 30.50
C MET A 1 -12.39 -12.16 29.11
N THR A 2 -13.65 -11.78 29.01
CA THR A 2 -14.34 -11.59 27.73
C THR A 2 -13.72 -10.41 27.01
N THR A 3 -13.08 -10.66 25.85
CA THR A 3 -12.62 -9.64 24.92
C THR A 3 -13.81 -8.73 24.60
N PRO A 4 -13.72 -7.40 24.80
CA PRO A 4 -14.83 -6.52 24.44
C PRO A 4 -15.13 -6.67 22.94
N SER A 5 -16.40 -6.86 22.60
CA SER A 5 -16.89 -6.90 21.22
C SER A 5 -16.40 -5.66 20.49
N ARG A 6 -15.49 -5.83 19.52
CA ARG A 6 -14.91 -4.73 18.76
C ARG A 6 -16.01 -4.03 17.97
N THR A 7 -16.14 -2.72 18.18
CA THR A 7 -17.03 -1.90 17.36
C THR A 7 -16.35 -1.69 16.01
N THR A 8 -16.88 -2.29 14.95
CA THR A 8 -16.30 -2.26 13.60
C THR A 8 -16.41 -0.86 13.01
N SER A 9 -15.33 -0.35 12.41
CA SER A 9 -15.34 0.90 11.65
C SER A 9 -16.39 0.84 10.52
N ARG A 10 -17.03 1.97 10.24
CA ARG A 10 -18.02 2.09 9.18
C ARG A 10 -17.34 2.51 7.88
N MET A 11 -17.47 1.68 6.84
CA MET A 11 -17.02 2.05 5.49
C MET A 11 -18.17 2.71 4.72
N THR A 12 -17.94 3.92 4.21
CA THR A 12 -18.93 4.67 3.42
C THR A 12 -18.33 5.02 2.06
N THR A 13 -18.94 4.50 0.99
CA THR A 13 -18.53 4.83 -0.38
C THR A 13 -19.35 6.00 -0.90
N ARG A 14 -18.67 6.99 -1.48
CA ARG A 14 -19.24 8.16 -2.16
C ARG A 14 -18.49 8.38 -3.48
N HIS A 15 -18.93 9.37 -4.24
CA HIS A 15 -18.32 9.72 -5.53
C HIS A 15 -17.86 11.17 -5.52
N LEU A 16 -16.67 11.39 -6.08
CA LEU A 16 -16.10 12.70 -6.36
C LEU A 16 -16.80 13.35 -7.57
N ALA A 17 -16.57 14.65 -7.78
CA ALA A 17 -17.20 15.42 -8.86
C ALA A 17 -16.92 14.85 -10.26
N ASP A 18 -15.78 14.19 -10.44
CA ASP A 18 -15.36 13.52 -11.69
C ASP A 18 -15.79 12.04 -11.76
N GLY A 19 -16.59 11.57 -10.80
CA GLY A 19 -17.14 10.22 -10.73
C GLY A 19 -16.19 9.16 -10.15
N ARG A 20 -14.96 9.52 -9.73
CA ARG A 20 -14.09 8.59 -9.00
C ARG A 20 -14.69 8.23 -7.64
N GLU A 21 -14.49 6.99 -7.21
CA GLU A 21 -14.91 6.56 -5.87
C GLU A 21 -14.01 7.17 -4.77
N ILE A 22 -14.64 7.53 -3.66
CA ILE A 22 -14.00 7.88 -2.39
C ILE A 22 -14.68 7.09 -1.27
N ILE A 23 -13.88 6.43 -0.44
CA ILE A 23 -14.31 5.51 0.61
C ILE A 23 -13.77 6.05 1.93
N TYR A 24 -14.69 6.42 2.82
CA TYR A 24 -14.37 6.83 4.19
C TYR A 24 -14.41 5.62 5.10
N VAL A 25 -13.40 5.46 5.96
CA VAL A 25 -13.36 4.43 6.99
C VAL A 25 -13.39 5.12 8.33
N ASP A 26 -14.60 5.21 8.89
CA ASP A 26 -14.92 6.08 10.00
C ASP A 26 -15.04 5.29 11.32
N ASP A 27 -14.58 5.91 12.39
CA ASP A 27 -14.73 5.36 13.73
C ASP A 27 -16.23 5.36 14.13
N PRO A 28 -16.68 4.43 14.99
CA PRO A 28 -18.07 4.38 15.44
C PRO A 28 -18.54 5.70 16.06
N GLY A 29 -19.74 6.16 15.68
CA GLY A 29 -20.30 7.43 16.14
C GLY A 29 -19.91 8.64 15.29
N THR A 30 -19.02 8.49 14.32
CA THR A 30 -18.72 9.53 13.33
C THR A 30 -19.97 9.89 12.52
N PRO A 31 -20.32 11.18 12.39
CA PRO A 31 -21.45 11.64 11.59
C PRO A 31 -21.44 11.12 10.15
N GLU A 32 -22.61 11.14 9.51
CA GLU A 32 -22.69 10.78 8.10
C GLU A 32 -21.90 11.76 7.23
N ARG A 33 -21.16 11.20 6.26
CA ARG A 33 -20.39 11.97 5.27
C ARG A 33 -21.35 12.53 4.22
N THR A 34 -21.55 13.86 4.22
CA THR A 34 -22.55 14.53 3.37
C THR A 34 -21.98 15.63 2.48
N ALA A 35 -20.71 16.03 2.66
CA ALA A 35 -20.11 17.13 1.92
C ALA A 35 -20.13 16.86 0.40
N LYS A 36 -20.33 17.90 -0.41
CA LYS A 36 -20.27 17.79 -1.87
C LYS A 36 -18.89 18.21 -2.34
N ASP A 37 -18.33 17.47 -3.28
CA ASP A 37 -17.11 17.86 -3.98
C ASP A 37 -17.36 19.14 -4.79
N GLN A 38 -16.65 20.20 -4.45
CA GLN A 38 -16.79 21.53 -5.07
C GLN A 38 -15.78 21.75 -6.19
N ARG A 39 -14.92 20.77 -6.49
CA ARG A 39 -13.96 20.88 -7.59
C ARG A 39 -14.66 21.00 -8.94
N PRO A 40 -14.05 21.71 -9.90
CA PRO A 40 -14.49 21.65 -11.28
C PRO A 40 -14.54 20.20 -11.77
N VAL A 41 -15.58 19.85 -12.53
CA VAL A 41 -15.68 18.54 -13.18
C VAL A 41 -14.65 18.49 -14.30
N GLU A 42 -13.61 17.70 -14.11
CA GLU A 42 -12.60 17.44 -15.12
C GLU A 42 -12.81 16.06 -15.75
N PRO A 43 -12.45 15.87 -17.03
CA PRO A 43 -12.47 14.56 -17.65
C PRO A 43 -11.54 13.60 -16.91
N ARG A 44 -12.02 12.37 -16.65
CA ARG A 44 -11.16 11.31 -16.10
C ARG A 44 -10.01 11.02 -17.06
N VAL A 45 -8.82 10.92 -16.50
CA VAL A 45 -7.65 10.52 -17.27
C VAL A 45 -7.78 9.04 -17.64
N GLN A 46 -7.59 8.73 -18.92
CA GLN A 46 -7.62 7.35 -19.41
C GLN A 46 -6.40 6.58 -18.91
N SER A 47 -6.50 5.25 -18.88
CA SER A 47 -5.33 4.42 -18.57
C SER A 47 -4.18 4.75 -19.53
N GLY A 48 -2.95 4.68 -19.04
CA GLY A 48 -1.79 4.57 -19.91
C GLY A 48 -1.77 3.22 -20.64
N GLU A 49 -0.58 2.86 -21.13
CA GLU A 49 -0.29 1.55 -21.70
C GLU A 49 0.75 0.84 -20.84
N ILE A 50 0.79 -0.49 -20.89
CA ILE A 50 1.93 -1.27 -20.44
C ILE A 50 2.73 -1.73 -21.66
N ARG A 51 4.05 -1.62 -21.56
CA ARG A 51 5.00 -2.07 -22.59
C ARG A 51 5.82 -3.22 -22.06
N HIS A 52 6.00 -4.27 -22.85
CA HIS A 52 6.85 -5.41 -22.50
C HIS A 52 8.33 -5.06 -22.68
N ASP A 53 9.13 -5.29 -21.65
CA ASP A 53 10.59 -5.26 -21.71
C ASP A 53 11.11 -6.68 -21.97
N ALA A 54 11.46 -6.94 -23.23
CA ALA A 54 11.93 -8.25 -23.68
C ALA A 54 13.29 -8.68 -23.08
N LEU A 55 14.08 -7.77 -22.48
CA LEU A 55 15.37 -8.13 -21.90
C LEU A 55 15.24 -8.82 -20.54
N VAL A 56 14.23 -8.44 -19.77
CA VAL A 56 14.00 -8.94 -18.41
C VAL A 56 12.67 -9.67 -18.25
N ASP A 57 11.85 -9.68 -19.30
CA ASP A 57 10.50 -10.25 -19.33
C ASP A 57 9.52 -9.56 -18.36
N ASP A 58 9.63 -8.23 -18.22
CA ASP A 58 8.75 -7.42 -17.37
C ASP A 58 7.72 -6.62 -18.19
N TRP A 59 6.70 -6.13 -17.51
CA TRP A 59 5.78 -5.12 -18.04
C TRP A 59 6.01 -3.78 -17.34
N VAL A 60 6.14 -2.73 -18.14
CA VAL A 60 6.40 -1.36 -17.67
C VAL A 60 5.19 -0.49 -17.97
N ALA A 61 4.59 0.10 -16.94
CA ALA A 61 3.52 1.08 -17.11
C ALA A 61 4.07 2.41 -17.64
N VAL A 62 3.50 2.87 -18.76
CA VAL A 62 3.81 4.14 -19.42
C VAL A 62 2.58 5.03 -19.37
N ALA A 63 2.62 6.05 -18.52
CA ALA A 63 1.50 6.94 -18.22
C ALA A 63 1.93 8.41 -18.32
N ALA A 64 1.94 8.95 -19.54
CA ALA A 64 2.48 10.27 -19.86
C ALA A 64 1.78 11.43 -19.12
N HIS A 65 0.47 11.31 -18.86
CA HIS A 65 -0.32 12.30 -18.12
C HIS A 65 0.19 12.55 -16.69
N ARG A 66 0.96 11.61 -16.12
CA ARG A 66 1.54 11.76 -14.78
C ARG A 66 2.51 12.93 -14.66
N GLN A 67 2.99 13.50 -15.76
CA GLN A 67 3.79 14.73 -15.75
C GLN A 67 3.03 15.94 -15.16
N HIS A 68 1.69 15.90 -15.15
CA HIS A 68 0.82 16.96 -14.62
C HIS A 68 0.45 16.75 -13.15
N ARG A 69 1.09 15.80 -12.46
CA ARG A 69 0.85 15.53 -11.04
C ARG A 69 1.12 16.75 -10.19
N THR A 70 0.29 16.95 -9.18
CA THR A 70 0.52 17.95 -8.13
C THR A 70 1.87 17.71 -7.47
N PHE A 71 2.72 18.73 -7.48
CA PHE A 71 4.09 18.67 -7.00
C PHE A 71 4.30 19.69 -5.89
N MET A 72 4.45 19.23 -4.65
CA MET A 72 4.75 20.05 -3.47
C MET A 72 3.88 21.31 -3.38
N PRO A 73 2.53 21.17 -3.36
CA PRO A 73 1.67 22.32 -3.17
C PRO A 73 1.89 22.90 -1.75
N PRO A 74 1.56 24.19 -1.53
CA PRO A 74 1.40 24.72 -0.19
C PRO A 74 0.51 23.81 0.67
N LYS A 75 0.71 23.81 1.99
CA LYS A 75 -0.04 22.95 2.92
C LYS A 75 -1.56 23.17 2.82
N ASP A 76 -1.98 24.42 2.71
CA ASP A 76 -3.36 24.85 2.53
C ASP A 76 -3.92 24.56 1.13
N GLU A 77 -3.10 24.04 0.22
CA GLU A 77 -3.49 23.57 -1.11
C GLU A 77 -3.24 22.06 -1.28
N CYS A 78 -2.98 21.35 -0.17
CA CYS A 78 -2.74 19.92 -0.22
C CYS A 78 -4.02 19.18 -0.63
N PRO A 79 -4.01 18.39 -1.72
CA PRO A 79 -5.19 17.66 -2.18
C PRO A 79 -5.60 16.53 -1.22
N LEU A 80 -4.75 16.20 -0.23
CA LEU A 80 -4.98 15.17 0.77
C LEU A 80 -5.47 15.76 2.10
N CYS A 81 -5.47 17.08 2.28
CA CYS A 81 -6.09 17.71 3.44
C CYS A 81 -7.62 17.70 3.31
N PRO A 82 -8.38 17.73 4.42
CA PRO A 82 -9.80 18.01 4.36
C PRO A 82 -10.10 19.38 3.72
N ALA A 83 -11.21 19.48 2.98
CA ALA A 83 -11.65 20.75 2.40
C ALA A 83 -11.98 21.80 3.49
N GLY A 84 -12.07 23.06 3.07
CA GLY A 84 -12.38 24.19 3.96
C GLY A 84 -11.14 24.89 4.54
N HIS A 85 -9.95 24.43 4.19
CA HIS A 85 -8.67 25.02 4.55
C HIS A 85 -7.97 25.46 3.26
N GLY A 86 -7.67 26.75 3.13
CA GLY A 86 -6.98 27.31 1.96
C GLY A 86 -7.88 27.79 0.82
N SER A 87 -7.26 28.07 -0.33
CA SER A 87 -7.89 28.76 -1.46
C SER A 87 -8.38 27.85 -2.58
N VAL A 88 -7.98 26.57 -2.57
CA VAL A 88 -8.31 25.58 -3.60
C VAL A 88 -9.13 24.42 -3.02
N PRO A 89 -10.10 23.86 -3.77
CA PRO A 89 -10.84 22.69 -3.29
C PRO A 89 -9.98 21.41 -3.28
N SER A 90 -10.14 20.59 -2.24
CA SER A 90 -9.39 19.34 -2.01
C SER A 90 -10.01 18.12 -2.72
N GLU A 91 -9.24 17.03 -2.91
CA GLU A 91 -9.78 15.72 -3.31
C GLU A 91 -10.71 15.12 -2.25
N ILE A 92 -10.62 15.59 -1.00
CA ILE A 92 -11.43 15.12 0.13
C ILE A 92 -12.40 16.24 0.52
N PRO A 93 -13.68 16.17 0.11
CA PRO A 93 -14.64 17.26 0.30
C PRO A 93 -15.08 17.50 1.75
N GLU A 94 -14.88 16.52 2.62
CA GLU A 94 -15.25 16.60 4.03
C GLU A 94 -14.28 17.52 4.80
N SER A 95 -14.76 18.11 5.89
CA SER A 95 -13.95 18.99 6.77
C SER A 95 -13.00 18.22 7.69
N ASP A 96 -13.20 16.91 7.83
CA ASP A 96 -12.34 15.98 8.57
C ASP A 96 -12.45 14.57 7.98
N TYR A 97 -11.56 13.66 8.39
CA TYR A 97 -11.69 12.22 8.14
C TYR A 97 -10.76 11.43 9.05
N GLN A 98 -11.08 10.14 9.24
CA GLN A 98 -10.21 9.22 9.97
C GLN A 98 -9.20 8.53 9.05
N VAL A 99 -9.71 7.71 8.13
CA VAL A 99 -8.96 7.15 7.00
C VAL A 99 -9.82 7.33 5.76
N VAL A 100 -9.21 7.67 4.63
CA VAL A 100 -9.95 7.80 3.37
C VAL A 100 -9.15 7.18 2.23
N VAL A 101 -9.85 6.44 1.38
CA VAL A 101 -9.32 5.80 0.19
C VAL A 101 -10.00 6.41 -1.03
N PHE A 102 -9.26 6.76 -2.07
CA PHE A 102 -9.87 7.20 -3.32
C PHE A 102 -9.00 6.84 -4.52
N GLU A 103 -9.61 6.74 -5.69
CA GLU A 103 -8.87 6.50 -6.92
C GLU A 103 -7.89 7.64 -7.20
N ASN A 104 -6.65 7.31 -7.52
CA ASN A 104 -5.61 8.29 -7.82
C ASN A 104 -6.00 9.10 -9.06
N ARG A 105 -5.94 10.45 -8.98
CA ARG A 105 -6.25 11.36 -10.11
C ARG A 105 -5.33 11.16 -11.32
N PHE A 106 -4.10 10.71 -11.08
CA PHE A 106 -3.09 10.49 -12.11
C PHE A 106 -2.64 9.02 -12.13
N PRO A 107 -3.54 8.06 -12.38
CA PRO A 107 -3.27 6.65 -12.15
C PRO A 107 -2.27 6.09 -13.17
N SER A 108 -1.46 5.11 -12.77
CA SER A 108 -0.71 4.29 -13.73
C SER A 108 -1.60 3.23 -14.38
N TYR A 109 -2.59 2.72 -13.63
CA TYR A 109 -3.56 1.72 -14.06
C TYR A 109 -4.97 2.22 -13.79
N ALA A 110 -5.87 2.09 -14.76
CA ALA A 110 -7.25 2.55 -14.64
C ALA A 110 -8.26 1.51 -15.13
N VAL A 111 -9.47 1.55 -14.56
CA VAL A 111 -10.56 0.62 -14.89
C VAL A 111 -11.07 0.86 -16.31
N THR A 112 -11.10 2.13 -16.74
CA THR A 112 -11.46 2.50 -18.11
C THR A 112 -10.21 2.58 -18.98
N SER A 113 -10.08 1.66 -19.93
CA SER A 113 -9.06 1.73 -20.98
C SER A 113 -9.69 1.90 -22.36
N LEU A 114 -9.14 2.80 -23.16
CA LEU A 114 -9.37 2.85 -24.60
C LEU A 114 -8.14 2.26 -25.29
N GLY A 115 -8.19 0.96 -25.58
CA GLY A 115 -7.12 0.28 -26.30
C GLY A 115 -7.45 -1.19 -26.48
N ALA A 116 -6.98 -1.77 -27.59
CA ALA A 116 -6.95 -3.21 -27.76
C ALA A 116 -5.53 -3.69 -27.45
N ASP A 117 -5.39 -4.97 -27.11
CA ASP A 117 -4.09 -5.62 -27.21
C ASP A 117 -3.59 -5.46 -28.65
N VAL A 118 -2.40 -4.89 -28.81
CA VAL A 118 -1.71 -4.81 -30.10
C VAL A 118 -0.50 -5.72 -30.01
N PRO A 119 -0.62 -7.00 -30.42
CA PRO A 119 0.54 -7.86 -30.55
C PRO A 119 1.47 -7.26 -31.61
N ASP A 120 2.75 -7.11 -31.29
CA ASP A 120 3.73 -6.78 -32.31
C ASP A 120 3.95 -7.98 -33.22
N ALA A 121 4.00 -7.73 -34.53
CA ALA A 121 4.30 -8.73 -35.54
C ALA A 121 5.71 -9.34 -35.38
N SER A 122 6.63 -8.63 -34.70
CA SER A 122 7.98 -9.15 -34.43
C SER A 122 8.04 -10.12 -33.24
N GLY A 123 7.04 -10.09 -32.35
CA GLY A 123 7.05 -10.83 -31.08
C GLY A 123 8.07 -10.32 -30.05
N ILE A 124 8.82 -9.26 -30.36
CA ILE A 124 9.82 -8.66 -29.47
C ILE A 124 9.21 -7.53 -28.64
N PHE A 125 8.38 -6.68 -29.25
CA PHE A 125 7.68 -5.63 -28.53
C PHE A 125 6.25 -6.08 -28.20
N GLY A 126 5.66 -5.50 -27.16
CA GLY A 126 4.29 -5.78 -26.80
C GLY A 126 3.69 -4.61 -26.08
N THR A 127 2.49 -4.20 -26.48
CA THR A 127 1.76 -3.12 -25.84
C THR A 127 0.36 -3.58 -25.49
N ARG A 128 -0.07 -3.29 -24.27
CA ARG A 128 -1.43 -3.58 -23.80
C ARG A 128 -2.01 -2.38 -23.04
N PRO A 129 -3.33 -2.25 -23.00
CA PRO A 129 -4.03 -1.45 -21.99
C PRO A 129 -3.47 -1.61 -20.57
N ALA A 130 -3.19 -0.51 -19.88
CA ALA A 130 -2.86 -0.53 -18.46
C ALA A 130 -4.13 -0.66 -17.60
N VAL A 131 -4.88 -1.75 -17.78
CA VAL A 131 -6.11 -2.02 -17.01
C VAL A 131 -5.74 -2.36 -15.57
N GLY A 132 -6.45 -1.79 -14.61
CA GLY A 132 -6.22 -2.05 -13.19
C GLY A 132 -6.74 -0.90 -12.35
N ARG A 133 -6.14 -0.67 -11.19
CA ARG A 133 -6.57 0.42 -10.30
C ARG A 133 -5.40 0.94 -9.47
N CYS A 134 -5.34 2.25 -9.32
CA CYS A 134 -4.42 2.91 -8.39
C CYS A 134 -5.25 3.69 -7.36
N GLU A 135 -5.07 3.38 -6.08
CA GLU A 135 -5.73 4.08 -4.98
C GLU A 135 -4.72 4.82 -4.12
N VAL A 136 -5.14 5.94 -3.55
CA VAL A 136 -4.45 6.67 -2.47
C VAL A 136 -5.16 6.35 -1.17
N VAL A 137 -4.42 6.07 -0.11
CA VAL A 137 -4.93 5.79 1.23
C VAL A 137 -4.38 6.85 2.19
N CYS A 138 -5.18 7.83 2.58
CA CYS A 138 -4.78 8.86 3.54
C CYS A 138 -5.05 8.35 4.96
N PHE A 139 -4.02 8.38 5.81
CA PHE A 139 -4.05 7.71 7.13
C PHE A 139 -4.68 8.55 8.25
N THR A 140 -4.75 9.87 8.05
CA THR A 140 -5.29 10.85 9.00
C THR A 140 -5.55 12.16 8.29
N SER A 141 -6.45 12.99 8.82
CA SER A 141 -6.66 14.39 8.38
C SER A 141 -5.56 15.34 8.83
N ASP A 142 -4.72 14.94 9.79
CA ASP A 142 -3.59 15.75 10.26
C ASP A 142 -2.43 15.70 9.27
N HIS A 143 -2.15 16.85 8.64
CA HIS A 143 -1.09 17.01 7.65
C HIS A 143 0.32 16.85 8.23
N GLU A 144 0.54 17.22 9.50
CA GLU A 144 1.86 17.23 10.12
C GLU A 144 2.20 15.89 10.79
N ALA A 145 1.25 14.97 10.86
CA ALA A 145 1.46 13.67 11.45
C ALA A 145 2.44 12.82 10.61
N SER A 146 2.88 11.71 11.19
CA SER A 146 3.55 10.62 10.49
C SER A 146 2.87 9.31 10.87
N PHE A 147 3.04 8.25 10.08
CA PHE A 147 2.42 6.95 10.37
C PHE A 147 2.75 6.47 11.80
N LYS A 148 4.00 6.66 12.24
CA LYS A 148 4.46 6.28 13.59
C LYS A 148 3.77 7.04 14.73
N ASP A 149 3.22 8.22 14.45
CA ASP A 149 2.61 9.12 15.43
C ASP A 149 1.10 8.89 15.54
N LEU A 150 0.53 8.04 14.68
CA LEU A 150 -0.87 7.65 14.74
C LEU A 150 -1.15 6.81 15.99
N PRO A 151 -2.30 7.01 16.65
CA PRO A 151 -2.76 6.09 17.69
C PRO A 151 -2.87 4.65 17.17
N VAL A 152 -2.69 3.65 18.06
CA VAL A 152 -2.70 2.23 17.69
C VAL A 152 -3.99 1.86 16.95
N GLU A 153 -5.12 2.35 17.44
CA GLU A 153 -6.45 2.16 16.87
C GLU A 153 -6.53 2.71 15.44
N ARG A 154 -5.86 3.83 15.15
CA ARG A 154 -5.82 4.38 13.79
C ARG A 154 -4.94 3.55 12.87
N VAL A 155 -3.77 3.11 13.35
CA VAL A 155 -2.92 2.18 12.59
C VAL A 155 -3.69 0.89 12.27
N ARG A 156 -4.45 0.38 13.25
CA ARG A 156 -5.31 -0.79 13.09
C ARG A 156 -6.39 -0.57 12.02
N THR A 157 -7.05 0.60 12.02
CA THR A 157 -8.01 0.99 10.96
C THR A 157 -7.37 1.03 9.58
N VAL A 158 -6.12 1.52 9.47
CA VAL A 158 -5.38 1.51 8.21
C VAL A 158 -5.06 0.08 7.75
N ILE A 159 -4.67 -0.82 8.66
CA ILE A 159 -4.45 -2.23 8.36
C ILE A 159 -5.73 -2.91 7.88
N ASP A 160 -6.87 -2.66 8.53
CA ASP A 160 -8.18 -3.15 8.05
C ASP A 160 -8.53 -2.60 6.69
N THR A 161 -8.21 -1.33 6.44
CA THR A 161 -8.41 -0.70 5.14
C THR A 161 -7.58 -1.41 4.08
N TRP A 162 -6.30 -1.70 4.34
CA TRP A 162 -5.47 -2.47 3.41
C TRP A 162 -6.01 -3.88 3.16
N ALA A 163 -6.46 -4.59 4.20
CA ALA A 163 -7.07 -5.91 4.04
C ALA A 163 -8.35 -5.83 3.17
N GLN A 164 -9.26 -4.91 3.48
CA GLN A 164 -10.51 -4.75 2.73
C GLN A 164 -10.25 -4.34 1.28
N ARG A 165 -9.33 -3.41 1.02
CA ARG A 165 -8.96 -3.03 -0.34
C ARG A 165 -8.26 -4.18 -1.07
N THR A 166 -7.44 -4.97 -0.39
CA THR A 166 -6.82 -6.18 -0.98
C THR A 166 -7.86 -7.17 -1.45
N GLU A 167 -8.88 -7.46 -0.63
CA GLU A 167 -10.00 -8.33 -1.01
C GLU A 167 -10.78 -7.77 -2.20
N ALA A 168 -11.22 -6.51 -2.11
CA ALA A 168 -12.06 -5.88 -3.13
C ALA A 168 -11.34 -5.74 -4.48
N LEU A 169 -10.07 -5.34 -4.48
CA LEU A 169 -9.27 -5.19 -5.70
C LEU A 169 -8.84 -6.53 -6.28
N GLY A 170 -8.55 -7.52 -5.43
CA GLY A 170 -8.19 -8.87 -5.85
C GLY A 170 -9.36 -9.63 -6.51
N ALA A 171 -10.60 -9.22 -6.24
CA ALA A 171 -11.79 -9.77 -6.88
C ALA A 171 -12.02 -9.25 -8.31
N ILE A 172 -11.28 -8.22 -8.76
CA ILE A 172 -11.39 -7.70 -10.13
C ILE A 172 -10.82 -8.75 -11.10
N PRO A 173 -11.58 -9.20 -12.12
CA PRO A 173 -11.16 -10.28 -13.02
C PRO A 173 -9.85 -10.04 -13.75
N GLU A 174 -9.46 -8.80 -14.01
CA GLU A 174 -8.22 -8.45 -14.70
C GLU A 174 -7.02 -8.36 -13.75
N VAL A 175 -7.22 -8.28 -12.44
CA VAL A 175 -6.14 -8.07 -11.45
C VAL A 175 -5.43 -9.38 -11.11
N GLU A 176 -4.12 -9.39 -11.21
CA GLU A 176 -3.24 -10.52 -10.86
C GLU A 176 -2.52 -10.30 -9.52
N GLN A 177 -2.20 -9.04 -9.18
CA GLN A 177 -1.51 -8.67 -7.95
C GLN A 177 -2.10 -7.40 -7.35
N VAL A 178 -2.35 -7.41 -6.03
CA VAL A 178 -2.60 -6.20 -5.25
C VAL A 178 -1.36 -5.87 -4.42
N PHE A 179 -0.91 -4.62 -4.47
CA PHE A 179 0.32 -4.17 -3.82
C PHE A 179 0.04 -2.89 -3.05
N ALA A 180 -0.07 -3.01 -1.73
CA ALA A 180 -0.17 -1.88 -0.82
C ALA A 180 1.23 -1.42 -0.40
N PHE A 181 1.51 -0.12 -0.49
CA PHE A 181 2.80 0.44 -0.15
C PHE A 181 2.70 1.89 0.33
N GLU A 182 3.76 2.36 0.98
CA GLU A 182 3.95 3.72 1.44
C GLU A 182 5.35 4.18 1.02
N ASN A 183 5.43 5.41 0.50
CA ASN A 183 6.69 6.11 0.32
C ASN A 183 6.68 7.30 1.28
N ARG A 184 7.71 7.42 2.12
CA ARG A 184 7.84 8.54 3.07
C ARG A 184 9.19 9.23 2.90
N GLY A 185 9.17 10.56 2.83
CA GLY A 185 10.37 11.40 2.76
C GLY A 185 10.59 12.03 1.38
N ARG A 186 10.99 13.31 1.38
CA ARG A 186 11.20 14.09 0.14
C ARG A 186 12.39 13.57 -0.65
N GLU A 187 13.37 13.02 0.06
CA GLU A 187 14.63 12.46 -0.42
C GLU A 187 14.42 11.29 -1.38
N ILE A 188 13.27 10.60 -1.28
CA ILE A 188 12.91 9.46 -2.14
C ILE A 188 11.77 9.78 -3.11
N GLY A 189 11.55 11.07 -3.40
CA GLY A 189 10.63 11.51 -4.45
C GLY A 189 9.15 11.57 -4.04
N VAL A 190 8.85 11.58 -2.73
CA VAL A 190 7.48 11.87 -2.26
C VAL A 190 7.15 13.32 -2.57
N THR A 191 6.07 13.56 -3.31
CA THR A 191 5.66 14.91 -3.77
C THR A 191 4.56 15.54 -2.92
N LEU A 192 3.93 14.76 -2.04
CA LEU A 192 2.88 15.20 -1.12
C LEU A 192 3.28 14.76 0.29
N PRO A 193 3.57 15.70 1.22
CA PRO A 193 4.09 15.36 2.55
C PRO A 193 3.02 14.75 3.49
N HIS A 194 1.73 14.96 3.19
CA HIS A 194 0.61 14.45 3.99
C HIS A 194 0.69 12.92 4.16
N PRO A 195 0.44 12.35 5.35
CA PRO A 195 0.52 10.91 5.59
C PRO A 195 -0.42 10.08 4.71
N HIS A 196 0.15 9.36 3.75
CA HIS A 196 -0.61 8.51 2.85
C HIS A 196 0.20 7.33 2.31
N GLY A 197 -0.52 6.27 1.99
CA GLY A 197 -0.05 5.13 1.21
C GLY A 197 -0.75 5.08 -0.15
N GLN A 198 -0.41 4.05 -0.91
CA GLN A 198 -1.00 3.75 -2.19
C GLN A 198 -1.28 2.25 -2.30
N ILE A 199 -2.27 1.89 -3.10
CA ILE A 199 -2.55 0.49 -3.46
C ILE A 199 -2.64 0.39 -4.98
N TYR A 200 -1.77 -0.41 -5.57
CA TYR A 200 -1.77 -0.68 -7.01
C TYR A 200 -2.28 -2.09 -7.25
N ALA A 201 -3.32 -2.19 -8.08
CA ALA A 201 -3.87 -3.44 -8.58
C ALA A 201 -3.37 -3.65 -10.01
N TYR A 202 -2.42 -4.56 -10.18
CA TYR A 202 -1.73 -4.83 -11.44
C TYR A 202 -2.46 -5.90 -12.25
N PRO A 203 -2.54 -5.77 -13.59
CA PRO A 203 -3.10 -6.80 -14.46
C PRO A 203 -2.09 -7.90 -14.83
N TYR A 204 -0.92 -7.88 -14.21
CA TYR A 204 0.17 -8.83 -14.41
C TYR A 204 0.90 -9.02 -13.08
N LEU A 205 1.73 -10.06 -12.99
CA LEU A 205 2.64 -10.24 -11.86
C LEU A 205 3.91 -9.43 -12.10
N PRO A 206 4.26 -8.47 -11.23
CA PRO A 206 5.56 -7.81 -11.30
C PRO A 206 6.71 -8.82 -11.19
N ASP A 207 7.85 -8.53 -11.81
CA ASP A 207 8.99 -9.47 -11.85
C ASP A 207 9.50 -9.89 -10.48
N ARG A 208 9.50 -8.98 -9.51
CA ARG A 208 9.84 -9.32 -8.12
C ARG A 208 8.92 -10.40 -7.57
N THR A 209 7.61 -10.28 -7.81
CA THR A 209 6.60 -11.26 -7.40
C THR A 209 6.81 -12.59 -8.14
N LYS A 210 7.06 -12.57 -9.45
CA LYS A 210 7.38 -13.79 -10.22
C LYS A 210 8.61 -14.51 -9.64
N ALA A 211 9.67 -13.78 -9.33
CA ALA A 211 10.90 -14.33 -8.78
C ALA A 211 10.69 -14.97 -7.38
N LEU A 212 9.96 -14.28 -6.50
CA LEU A 212 9.59 -14.80 -5.18
C LEU A 212 8.76 -16.07 -5.29
N LEU A 213 7.72 -16.06 -6.14
CA LEU A 213 6.87 -17.22 -6.37
C LEU A 213 7.65 -18.39 -6.97
N GLY A 214 8.56 -18.14 -7.91
CA GLY A 214 9.44 -19.16 -8.48
C GLY A 214 10.36 -19.80 -7.45
N ALA A 215 10.90 -19.01 -6.52
CA ALA A 215 11.71 -19.53 -5.41
C ALA A 215 10.87 -20.36 -4.44
N ALA A 216 9.67 -19.89 -4.09
CA ALA A 216 8.74 -20.60 -3.22
C ALA A 216 8.32 -21.96 -3.81
N ARG A 217 7.96 -22.00 -5.11
CA ARG A 217 7.62 -23.24 -5.82
C ARG A 217 8.76 -24.25 -5.80
N ARG A 218 9.97 -23.85 -6.21
CA ARG A 218 11.14 -24.74 -6.20
C ARG A 218 11.49 -25.25 -4.80
N HIS A 219 11.31 -24.43 -3.78
CA HIS A 219 11.50 -24.85 -2.40
C HIS A 219 10.44 -25.90 -2.01
N HIS A 220 9.16 -25.61 -2.27
CA HIS A 220 8.05 -26.50 -1.95
C HIS A 220 8.15 -27.85 -2.67
N GLU A 221 8.49 -27.86 -3.96
CA GLU A 221 8.72 -29.09 -4.74
C GLU A 221 9.82 -29.98 -4.14
N ARG A 222 10.85 -29.36 -3.54
CA ARG A 222 12.00 -30.07 -2.97
C ARG A 222 11.77 -30.56 -1.53
N THR A 223 11.01 -29.81 -0.72
CA THR A 223 10.93 -30.05 0.74
C THR A 223 9.52 -30.37 1.23
N GLY A 224 8.48 -30.07 0.45
CA GLY A 224 7.08 -30.07 0.89
C GLY A 224 6.74 -28.93 1.87
N ARG A 225 7.69 -28.06 2.21
CA ARG A 225 7.51 -26.95 3.17
C ARG A 225 7.35 -25.61 2.46
N LEU A 226 7.06 -24.57 3.23
CA LEU A 226 6.93 -23.20 2.74
C LEU A 226 8.24 -22.45 2.97
N LEU A 227 8.69 -21.73 1.95
CA LEU A 227 9.96 -21.01 2.00
C LEU A 227 9.94 -19.90 3.06
N GLY A 228 8.81 -19.17 3.20
CA GLY A 228 8.65 -18.12 4.21
C GLY A 228 8.80 -18.64 5.63
N ALA A 229 8.06 -19.70 5.97
CA ALA A 229 8.14 -20.39 7.27
C ALA A 229 9.58 -20.82 7.62
N ASP A 230 10.26 -21.47 6.66
CA ASP A 230 11.63 -21.96 6.86
C ASP A 230 12.63 -20.82 7.09
N ILE A 231 12.48 -19.70 6.36
CA ILE A 231 13.30 -18.50 6.58
C ILE A 231 13.03 -17.91 7.97
N LEU A 232 11.77 -17.72 8.34
CA LEU A 232 11.41 -17.18 9.65
C LEU A 232 11.95 -18.06 10.79
N ALA A 233 11.82 -19.38 10.68
CA ALA A 233 12.34 -20.32 11.66
C ALA A 233 13.86 -20.20 11.80
N ALA A 234 14.59 -20.07 10.68
CA ALA A 234 16.03 -19.88 10.69
C ALA A 234 16.45 -18.54 11.33
N GLU A 235 15.78 -17.44 10.98
CA GLU A 235 16.06 -16.11 11.54
C GLU A 235 15.77 -16.06 13.04
N ARG A 236 14.69 -16.71 13.51
CA ARG A 236 14.36 -16.81 14.95
C ARG A 236 15.32 -17.72 15.72
N ALA A 237 15.82 -18.79 15.10
CA ALA A 237 16.77 -19.69 15.74
C ALA A 237 18.16 -19.05 15.93
N ASP A 238 18.60 -18.25 14.96
CA ASP A 238 19.83 -17.45 15.07
C ASP A 238 19.65 -16.29 16.04
N GLY A 239 18.57 -15.51 15.90
CA GLY A 239 18.21 -14.41 16.78
C GLY A 239 19.07 -13.15 16.62
N SER A 240 20.28 -13.25 16.05
CA SER A 240 21.21 -12.12 15.92
C SER A 240 20.71 -10.95 15.06
N ARG A 241 19.74 -11.20 14.17
CA ARG A 241 19.13 -10.19 13.28
C ARG A 241 17.70 -9.82 13.65
N VAL A 242 17.15 -10.38 14.73
CA VAL A 242 15.79 -10.07 15.18
C VAL A 242 15.78 -8.67 15.83
N VAL A 243 14.93 -7.80 15.30
CA VAL A 243 14.72 -6.42 15.78
C VAL A 243 13.53 -6.36 16.76
N VAL A 244 12.45 -7.07 16.44
CA VAL A 244 11.25 -7.19 17.29
C VAL A 244 10.79 -8.64 17.31
N SER A 245 10.50 -9.16 18.50
CA SER A 245 9.87 -10.46 18.71
C SER A 245 8.53 -10.27 19.41
N GLY A 246 7.44 -10.36 18.64
CA GLY A 246 6.07 -10.37 19.15
C GLY A 246 5.53 -11.78 19.38
N THR A 247 4.25 -11.87 19.70
CA THR A 247 3.48 -13.10 19.89
C THR A 247 3.11 -13.75 18.55
N HIS A 248 2.69 -12.94 17.58
CA HIS A 248 2.26 -13.33 16.24
C HIS A 248 3.18 -12.77 15.14
N TRP A 249 4.03 -11.77 15.43
CA TRP A 249 4.90 -11.13 14.45
C TRP A 249 6.39 -11.17 14.83
N THR A 250 7.25 -11.21 13.83
CA THR A 250 8.70 -10.98 14.00
C THR A 250 9.17 -9.96 12.97
N ALA A 251 9.92 -8.96 13.45
CA ALA A 251 10.68 -8.06 12.60
C ALA A 251 12.16 -8.43 12.66
N TYR A 252 12.80 -8.66 11.52
CA TYR A 252 14.23 -9.00 11.44
C TYR A 252 14.90 -8.33 10.25
N VAL A 253 16.20 -8.08 10.36
CA VAL A 253 17.03 -7.69 9.22
C VAL A 253 17.28 -8.95 8.39
N PRO A 254 16.87 -9.03 7.12
CA PRO A 254 17.06 -10.24 6.33
C PRO A 254 18.56 -10.52 6.17
N PHE A 255 18.95 -11.81 6.24
CA PHE A 255 20.34 -12.23 6.03
C PHE A 255 21.01 -11.62 4.80
N ALA A 256 20.25 -11.42 3.72
CA ALA A 256 20.70 -10.80 2.47
C ALA A 256 20.00 -9.46 2.20
N ALA A 257 20.03 -8.55 3.19
CA ALA A 257 19.54 -7.18 3.05
C ALA A 257 20.21 -6.46 1.87
N ARG A 258 19.40 -5.74 1.09
CA ARG A 258 19.82 -4.96 -0.08
C ARG A 258 19.96 -3.47 0.25
N TRP A 259 19.25 -3.00 1.27
CA TRP A 259 19.35 -1.62 1.75
C TRP A 259 20.15 -1.56 3.06
N PRO A 260 20.86 -0.44 3.33
CA PRO A 260 21.58 -0.26 4.59
C PRO A 260 20.69 -0.43 5.84
N VAL A 261 19.43 -0.05 5.72
CA VAL A 261 18.39 -0.26 6.73
C VAL A 261 17.22 -0.98 6.04
N GLU A 262 17.21 -2.30 6.14
CA GLU A 262 16.14 -3.16 5.64
C GLU A 262 15.62 -4.03 6.78
N VAL A 263 14.29 -4.10 6.94
CA VAL A 263 13.64 -4.96 7.92
C VAL A 263 12.47 -5.67 7.24
N HIS A 264 12.38 -6.99 7.40
CA HIS A 264 11.20 -7.76 7.04
C HIS A 264 10.35 -7.94 8.30
N LEU A 265 9.06 -7.62 8.21
CA LEU A 265 8.07 -7.83 9.25
C LEU A 265 7.10 -8.91 8.76
N VAL A 266 7.10 -10.06 9.42
CA VAL A 266 6.36 -11.25 8.94
C VAL A 266 5.52 -11.88 10.07
N PRO A 267 4.34 -12.43 9.73
CA PRO A 267 3.52 -13.16 10.69
C PRO A 267 4.14 -14.54 10.97
N HIS A 268 3.83 -15.11 12.15
CA HIS A 268 4.29 -16.45 12.53
C HIS A 268 3.43 -17.54 11.89
N ARG A 269 2.16 -17.25 11.64
CA ARG A 269 1.28 -18.11 10.87
C ARG A 269 1.46 -17.83 9.40
N ASP A 270 1.57 -18.90 8.61
CA ASP A 270 1.63 -18.81 7.16
C ASP A 270 0.27 -18.34 6.61
N VAL A 271 0.25 -17.12 6.05
CA VAL A 271 -0.93 -16.46 5.49
C VAL A 271 -0.62 -15.84 4.13
N PRO A 272 -1.48 -16.05 3.12
CA PRO A 272 -1.22 -15.52 1.78
C PRO A 272 -1.27 -14.00 1.69
N ASP A 273 -2.06 -13.32 2.54
CA ASP A 273 -2.31 -11.90 2.45
C ASP A 273 -2.85 -11.33 3.77
N LEU A 274 -3.00 -10.00 3.81
CA LEU A 274 -3.57 -9.25 4.93
C LEU A 274 -5.03 -9.65 5.21
N VAL A 275 -5.75 -10.17 4.21
CA VAL A 275 -7.14 -10.64 4.36
C VAL A 275 -7.18 -11.87 5.25
N ALA A 276 -6.22 -12.78 5.08
CA ALA A 276 -6.14 -14.04 5.82
C ALA A 276 -5.62 -13.88 7.27
N LEU A 277 -5.14 -12.71 7.68
CA LEU A 277 -4.80 -12.42 9.08
C LEU A 277 -6.05 -12.40 9.96
N ASP A 278 -5.95 -12.96 11.16
CA ASP A 278 -6.99 -12.86 12.18
C ASP A 278 -6.91 -11.53 12.95
N ASP A 279 -7.85 -11.33 13.88
CA ASP A 279 -7.94 -10.08 14.63
C ASP A 279 -6.75 -9.87 15.58
N GLU A 280 -6.26 -10.92 16.25
CA GLU A 280 -5.13 -10.80 17.19
C GLU A 280 -3.84 -10.46 16.44
N GLU A 281 -3.64 -11.07 15.27
CA GLU A 281 -2.52 -10.79 14.40
C GLU A 281 -2.55 -9.36 13.86
N ARG A 282 -3.72 -8.85 13.43
CA ARG A 282 -3.83 -7.46 12.96
C ARG A 282 -3.70 -6.44 14.09
N ASP A 283 -4.20 -6.78 15.28
CA ASP A 283 -4.07 -5.94 16.49
C ASP A 283 -2.60 -5.83 16.90
N GLU A 284 -1.85 -6.94 16.93
CA GLU A 284 -0.43 -6.88 17.21
C GLU A 284 0.35 -6.19 16.08
N LEU A 285 -0.03 -6.41 14.81
CA LEU A 285 0.62 -5.75 13.68
C LEU A 285 0.58 -4.22 13.85
N ALA A 286 -0.54 -3.67 14.32
CA ALA A 286 -0.67 -2.23 14.55
C ALA A 286 0.31 -1.70 15.60
N VAL A 287 0.61 -2.51 16.62
CA VAL A 287 1.58 -2.17 17.66
C VAL A 287 3.01 -2.30 17.13
N VAL A 288 3.35 -3.45 16.55
CA VAL A 288 4.70 -3.79 16.11
C VAL A 288 5.15 -2.92 14.95
N TYR A 289 4.28 -2.69 13.95
CA TYR A 289 4.62 -1.84 12.81
C TYR A 289 4.87 -0.40 13.24
N ARG A 290 4.02 0.16 14.13
CA ARG A 290 4.21 1.50 14.70
C ARG A 290 5.52 1.61 15.48
N ASP A 291 5.81 0.64 16.36
CA ASP A 291 7.06 0.61 17.13
C ASP A 291 8.28 0.52 16.21
N LEU A 292 8.23 -0.35 15.19
CA LEU A 292 9.30 -0.52 14.22
C LEU A 292 9.62 0.80 13.50
N LEU A 293 8.62 1.49 12.96
CA LEU A 293 8.83 2.79 12.31
C LEU A 293 9.43 3.83 13.28
N GLY A 294 8.98 3.82 14.54
CA GLY A 294 9.55 4.68 15.58
C GLY A 294 11.03 4.38 15.85
N ARG A 295 11.45 3.10 15.84
CA ARG A 295 12.87 2.72 15.96
C ARG A 295 13.69 3.17 14.77
N LEU A 296 13.15 3.00 13.55
CA LEU A 296 13.82 3.42 12.32
C LEU A 296 14.10 4.93 12.30
N ASP A 297 13.17 5.74 12.81
CA ASP A 297 13.36 7.20 12.95
C ASP A 297 14.39 7.62 13.98
N ARG A 298 14.83 6.70 14.84
CA ARG A 298 15.90 6.94 15.81
C ARG A 298 17.22 6.27 15.43
N TYR A 299 17.28 5.62 14.25
CA TYR A 299 18.44 4.86 13.83
C TYR A 299 19.64 5.76 13.53
N TYR A 300 19.42 6.84 12.79
CA TYR A 300 20.44 7.86 12.53
C TYR A 300 20.26 9.05 13.47
N VAL A 301 21.38 9.59 13.91
CA VAL A 301 21.45 10.73 14.82
C VAL A 301 22.35 11.79 14.17
N ALA A 302 21.89 13.04 14.13
CA ALA A 302 22.66 14.17 13.64
C ALA A 302 23.76 14.57 14.63
N GLU A 303 24.66 15.47 14.22
CA GLU A 303 25.78 15.92 15.07
C GLU A 303 25.32 16.57 16.39
N ASP A 304 24.13 17.17 16.41
CA ASP A 304 23.52 17.80 17.58
C ASP A 304 22.80 16.80 18.52
N GLY A 305 22.84 15.50 18.20
CA GLY A 305 22.19 14.46 18.97
C GLY A 305 20.70 14.26 18.65
N SER A 306 20.13 15.01 17.70
CA SER A 306 18.73 14.85 17.29
C SER A 306 18.54 13.66 16.34
N PRO A 307 17.40 12.93 16.42
CA PRO A 307 17.10 11.85 15.50
C PRO A 307 16.86 12.38 14.08
N VAL A 308 17.42 11.70 13.08
CA VAL A 308 17.15 11.99 11.67
C VAL A 308 15.98 11.13 11.20
N THR A 309 14.90 11.79 10.76
CA THR A 309 13.73 11.09 10.20
C THR A 309 14.16 10.30 8.96
N LEU A 310 13.96 8.98 8.98
CA LEU A 310 14.48 8.09 7.96
C LEU A 310 13.51 8.03 6.76
N PRO A 311 13.88 8.47 5.55
CA PRO A 311 13.04 8.21 4.39
C PRO A 311 12.95 6.69 4.14
N TYR A 312 11.76 6.18 3.83
CA TYR A 312 11.54 4.75 3.63
C TYR A 312 10.52 4.44 2.55
N ILE A 313 10.64 3.24 2.01
CA ILE A 313 9.59 2.56 1.25
C ILE A 313 9.16 1.35 2.08
N ALA A 314 7.89 1.28 2.44
CA ALA A 314 7.28 0.13 3.09
C ALA A 314 6.25 -0.48 2.15
N ALA A 315 6.23 -1.80 2.01
CA ALA A 315 5.30 -2.46 1.11
C ALA A 315 4.92 -3.85 1.59
N TRP A 316 3.69 -4.25 1.30
CA TRP A 316 3.15 -5.56 1.63
C TRP A 316 3.32 -6.52 0.45
N GLN A 317 4.31 -7.42 0.56
CA GLN A 317 4.48 -8.54 -0.35
C GLN A 317 3.50 -9.64 0.05
N GLN A 318 2.48 -9.85 -0.78
CA GLN A 318 1.39 -10.79 -0.55
C GLN A 318 1.30 -11.76 -1.74
N ALA A 319 0.70 -12.93 -1.53
CA ALA A 319 0.39 -13.87 -2.59
C ALA A 319 -0.36 -13.18 -3.74
N PRO A 320 -0.11 -13.58 -4.99
CA PRO A 320 -0.95 -13.15 -6.10
C PRO A 320 -2.43 -13.47 -5.85
N ALA A 321 -3.32 -12.69 -6.46
CA ALA A 321 -4.76 -12.84 -6.28
C ALA A 321 -5.26 -14.22 -6.73
N LYS A 322 -4.63 -14.80 -7.77
CA LYS A 322 -5.14 -16.01 -8.46
C LYS A 322 -4.19 -17.19 -8.52
N THR A 323 -2.89 -17.00 -8.26
CA THR A 323 -1.90 -18.07 -8.47
C THR A 323 -0.92 -18.17 -7.31
N GLY A 324 -0.48 -19.41 -7.02
CA GLY A 324 0.60 -19.64 -6.06
C GLY A 324 0.25 -19.36 -4.59
N ARG A 325 -1.02 -19.17 -4.25
CA ARG A 325 -1.47 -18.93 -2.86
C ARG A 325 -1.20 -20.10 -1.91
N ASP A 326 -1.02 -21.31 -2.45
CA ASP A 326 -0.67 -22.53 -1.74
C ASP A 326 0.80 -22.58 -1.30
N VAL A 327 1.69 -21.90 -2.03
CA VAL A 327 3.14 -21.90 -1.80
C VAL A 327 3.70 -20.54 -1.37
N SER A 328 2.98 -19.45 -1.64
CA SER A 328 3.35 -18.07 -1.33
C SER A 328 2.45 -17.51 -0.22
N ARG A 329 2.42 -18.20 0.91
CA ARG A 329 1.73 -17.83 2.15
C ARG A 329 2.75 -17.78 3.30
#